data_AF-A0A6I3SMP8-F1
#
_entry.id   AF-A0A6I3SMP8-F1
#
_cell.length_a   1.000
_cell.length_b   1.000
_cell.length_c   1.000
_cell.angle_alpha   90.00
_cell.angle_beta   90.00
_cell.angle_gamma   90.00
#
_symmetry.space_group_name_H-M   'P 1'
#
loop_
_entity.id
_entity.type
_entity.pdbx_description
1 polymer ?
#
loop_
_entity_poly.entity_id
_entity_poly.type
_entity_poly.pdbx_seq_one_letter_code
_entity_poly.pdbx_strand_id
1 'polypeptide(L)'
;MITAQMQEQNQHIGEEIDLASFCAPIGTSVSKTTRMSGVLSVINTKKNGKRITLSSELMARLNDPETVQFAFREDQIAIAEKLPNNETSFGLKRCGSRSIVYAAKLVEEVTQRFQIDFCERTTYTFQDVIFTEFDGYPVAVVSVR
;
A
#
# COMPACT_ATOMS: atom_id res chain seq x y z
N MET A 1 78.70 18.46 21.87
CA MET A 1 78.13 19.80 22.10
C MET A 1 77.03 20.03 21.07
N ILE A 2 75.79 20.25 21.56
CA ILE A 2 74.83 21.31 21.09
C ILE A 2 74.23 21.10 19.68
N THR A 3 72.93 21.14 19.35
CA THR A 3 71.57 21.25 19.97
C THR A 3 70.60 20.93 18.83
N ALA A 4 69.53 20.14 19.02
CA ALA A 4 68.13 20.58 19.16
C ALA A 4 67.63 21.69 18.20
N GLN A 5 66.64 21.36 17.34
CA GLN A 5 65.55 22.19 16.77
C GLN A 5 64.64 21.25 15.92
N MET A 6 63.44 20.81 16.39
CA MET A 6 62.06 21.37 16.19
C MET A 6 61.69 21.49 14.67
N GLN A 7 60.54 21.10 14.09
CA GLN A 7 59.10 21.09 14.45
C GLN A 7 58.36 20.05 13.56
N GLU A 8 57.49 19.16 14.08
CA GLU A 8 56.02 19.32 14.24
C GLU A 8 55.23 19.52 12.93
N GLN A 9 54.60 18.44 12.41
CA GLN A 9 53.33 18.50 11.66
C GLN A 9 52.55 17.20 11.89
N ASN A 10 51.81 17.16 13.01
CA ASN A 10 50.79 16.14 13.25
C ASN A 10 49.54 16.53 12.44
N GLN A 11 49.18 15.69 11.47
CA GLN A 11 48.04 15.94 10.58
C GLN A 11 46.72 15.68 11.30
N HIS A 12 45.88 16.72 11.26
CA HIS A 12 44.42 16.77 11.31
C HIS A 12 43.68 15.93 12.37
N ILE A 13 43.20 16.68 13.34
CA ILE A 13 42.10 16.38 14.28
C ILE A 13 40.93 15.79 13.48
N GLY A 14 40.61 14.53 13.72
CA GLY A 14 39.26 14.02 13.59
C GLY A 14 38.61 14.17 14.95
N GLU A 15 37.60 15.03 15.08
CA GLU A 15 36.77 15.03 16.28
C GLU A 15 36.16 13.63 16.41
N GLU A 16 36.37 12.99 17.57
CA GLU A 16 35.71 11.74 17.90
C GLU A 16 34.22 12.03 18.04
N ILE A 17 33.45 11.66 17.02
CA ILE A 17 32.01 11.90 16.99
C ILE A 17 31.36 10.96 18.01
N ASP A 18 30.85 11.51 19.11
CA ASP A 18 30.03 10.77 20.07
C ASP A 18 28.70 10.36 19.42
N LEU A 19 28.64 9.11 18.96
CA LEU A 19 27.45 8.53 18.33
C LEU A 19 26.27 8.40 19.30
N ALA A 20 26.47 8.50 20.61
CA ALA A 20 25.38 8.50 21.60
C ALA A 20 24.60 9.83 21.62
N SER A 21 25.14 10.89 21.01
CA SER A 21 24.45 12.18 20.85
C SER A 21 23.39 12.20 19.74
N PHE A 22 23.37 11.16 18.89
CA PHE A 22 22.43 11.06 17.78
C PHE A 22 21.09 10.56 18.30
N CYS A 23 20.09 11.44 18.29
CA CYS A 23 18.71 11.04 18.53
C CYS A 23 18.13 10.40 17.26
N ALA A 24 17.43 9.28 17.42
CA ALA A 24 16.60 8.75 16.36
C ALA A 24 15.60 9.84 15.91
N PRO A 25 15.36 10.03 14.61
CA PRO A 25 14.40 11.02 14.15
C PRO A 25 13.02 10.69 14.73
N ILE A 26 12.40 11.66 15.42
CA ILE A 26 11.00 11.61 15.90
C ILE A 26 10.02 11.83 14.74
N GLY A 27 10.50 11.70 13.50
CA GLY A 27 9.67 11.83 12.31
C GLY A 27 8.90 10.54 12.09
N THR A 28 7.69 10.43 12.62
CA THR A 28 6.72 9.51 12.03
C THR A 28 6.38 10.02 10.65
N SER A 29 6.79 9.30 9.62
CA SER A 29 6.35 9.53 8.25
C SER A 29 4.83 9.63 8.23
N VAL A 30 4.28 10.82 7.99
CA VAL A 30 2.86 10.95 7.66
C VAL A 30 2.67 10.08 6.43
N SER A 31 1.83 9.06 6.52
CA SER A 31 1.56 8.15 5.42
C SER A 31 1.03 8.97 4.23
N LYS A 32 1.92 9.31 3.28
CA LYS A 32 1.56 10.12 2.12
C LYS A 32 0.64 9.29 1.24
N THR A 33 -0.58 9.78 1.01
CA THR A 33 -1.47 9.23 -0.02
C THR A 33 -0.72 9.23 -1.34
N THR A 34 -0.57 8.04 -1.92
CA THR A 34 0.08 7.87 -3.22
C THR A 34 -1.01 7.68 -4.25
N ARG A 35 -0.97 8.46 -5.33
CA ARG A 35 -1.85 8.26 -6.48
C ARG A 35 -1.22 7.24 -7.43
N MET A 36 -1.85 6.09 -7.56
CA MET A 36 -1.42 5.00 -8.43
C MET A 36 -2.42 4.81 -9.56
N SER A 37 -1.93 4.45 -10.76
CA SER A 37 -2.80 4.31 -11.93
C SER A 37 -3.74 3.11 -11.79
N GLY A 38 -5.02 3.42 -11.56
CA GLY A 38 -6.12 2.47 -11.51
C GLY A 38 -5.91 1.32 -10.53
N VAL A 39 -5.64 1.64 -9.26
CA VAL A 39 -5.39 0.72 -8.15
C VAL A 39 -6.45 -0.36 -8.05
N LEU A 40 -7.72 0.06 -7.94
CA LEU A 40 -8.86 -0.82 -7.79
C LEU A 40 -9.94 -0.40 -8.77
N SER A 41 -10.45 -1.33 -9.57
CA SER A 41 -11.65 -1.08 -10.37
C SER A 41 -12.78 -2.02 -9.99
N VAL A 42 -13.97 -1.46 -9.79
CA VAL A 42 -15.20 -2.22 -9.58
C VAL A 42 -15.92 -2.32 -10.92
N ILE A 43 -16.12 -3.53 -11.42
CA ILE A 43 -16.82 -3.80 -12.67
C ILE A 43 -18.14 -4.48 -12.37
N ASN A 44 -19.23 -3.81 -12.73
CA ASN A 44 -20.59 -4.30 -12.60
C ASN A 44 -21.24 -4.33 -13.99
N THR A 45 -21.24 -5.51 -14.60
CA THR A 45 -21.84 -5.71 -15.92
C THR A 45 -22.91 -6.79 -15.85
N LYS A 46 -23.98 -6.64 -16.63
CA LYS A 46 -25.04 -7.66 -16.73
C LYS A 46 -24.57 -8.91 -17.50
N LYS A 47 -23.64 -8.77 -18.45
CA LYS A 47 -23.23 -9.85 -19.37
C LYS A 47 -21.87 -10.48 -19.08
N ASN A 48 -20.89 -9.70 -18.64
CA ASN A 48 -19.48 -10.12 -18.59
C ASN A 48 -18.99 -10.43 -17.17
N GLY A 49 -19.91 -10.72 -16.24
CA GLY A 49 -19.63 -11.01 -14.84
C GLY A 49 -19.25 -9.78 -14.00
N LYS A 50 -19.60 -9.82 -12.72
CA LYS A 50 -19.20 -8.82 -11.71
C LYS A 50 -17.84 -9.19 -11.13
N ARG A 51 -16.93 -8.23 -11.05
CA ARG A 51 -15.56 -8.45 -10.56
C ARG A 51 -14.92 -7.18 -10.03
N ILE A 52 -13.91 -7.36 -9.20
CA ILE A 52 -12.95 -6.32 -8.82
C ILE A 52 -11.63 -6.61 -9.54
N THR A 53 -10.97 -5.58 -10.05
CA THR A 53 -9.61 -5.69 -10.57
C THR A 53 -8.65 -4.90 -9.71
N LEU A 54 -7.48 -5.46 -9.48
CA LEU A 54 -6.38 -4.89 -8.72
C LEU A 54 -5.19 -4.68 -9.66
N SER A 55 -4.54 -3.52 -9.58
CA SER A 55 -3.35 -3.24 -10.41
C SER A 55 -2.18 -4.14 -10.03
N SER A 56 -1.33 -4.50 -11.00
CA SER A 56 -0.10 -5.25 -10.71
C SER A 56 0.81 -4.53 -9.72
N GLU A 57 0.84 -3.20 -9.75
CA GLU A 57 1.63 -2.41 -8.80
C GLU A 57 1.08 -2.51 -7.38
N LEU A 58 -0.25 -2.51 -7.20
CA LEU A 58 -0.87 -2.76 -5.90
C LEU A 58 -0.50 -4.16 -5.38
N MET A 59 -0.64 -5.16 -6.24
CA MET A 59 -0.37 -6.56 -5.89
C MET A 59 1.09 -6.78 -5.50
N ALA A 60 2.04 -6.18 -6.24
CA ALA A 60 3.47 -6.27 -5.92
C ALA A 60 3.77 -5.68 -4.53
N ARG A 61 3.13 -4.56 -4.15
CA ARG A 61 3.27 -3.97 -2.81
C ARG A 61 2.59 -4.79 -1.71
N LEU A 62 1.64 -5.66 -2.06
CA LEU A 62 1.03 -6.61 -1.16
C LEU A 62 1.79 -7.94 -1.07
N ASN A 63 2.97 -8.06 -1.69
CA ASN A 63 3.75 -9.28 -1.84
C ASN A 63 3.09 -10.38 -2.69
N ASP A 64 2.27 -9.98 -3.67
CA ASP A 64 1.61 -10.85 -4.66
C ASP A 64 0.92 -12.11 -4.07
N PRO A 65 0.05 -11.98 -3.06
CA PRO A 65 -0.61 -13.12 -2.44
C PRO A 65 -1.56 -13.82 -3.41
N GLU A 66 -1.82 -15.11 -3.18
CA GLU A 66 -2.79 -15.88 -3.98
C GLU A 66 -4.25 -15.52 -3.67
N THR A 67 -4.49 -15.05 -2.44
CA THR A 67 -5.81 -14.63 -1.97
C THR A 67 -5.70 -13.28 -1.26
N VAL A 68 -6.80 -12.53 -1.25
CA VAL A 68 -6.91 -11.27 -0.52
C VAL A 68 -8.22 -11.21 0.25
N GLN A 69 -8.18 -10.48 1.35
CA GLN A 69 -9.32 -10.08 2.16
C GLN A 69 -9.64 -8.61 1.92
N PHE A 70 -10.91 -8.25 2.08
CA PHE A 70 -11.39 -6.88 1.99
C PHE A 70 -12.04 -6.49 3.31
N ALA A 71 -11.76 -5.28 3.80
CA ALA A 71 -12.49 -4.66 4.91
C ALA A 71 -12.86 -3.22 4.57
N PHE A 72 -13.93 -2.71 5.17
CA PHE A 72 -14.49 -1.41 4.83
C PHE A 72 -14.57 -0.48 6.03
N ARG A 73 -14.16 0.78 5.83
CA ARG A 73 -14.32 1.87 6.82
C ARG A 73 -14.67 3.16 6.11
N GLU A 74 -15.79 3.80 6.47
CA GLU A 74 -16.23 5.06 5.87
C GLU A 74 -16.14 5.06 4.32
N ASP A 75 -15.18 5.78 3.75
CA ASP A 75 -14.88 5.94 2.33
C ASP A 75 -13.62 5.17 1.88
N GLN A 76 -13.24 4.13 2.63
CA GLN A 76 -12.00 3.39 2.43
C GLN A 76 -12.21 1.88 2.37
N ILE A 77 -11.38 1.25 1.54
CA ILE A 77 -11.30 -0.20 1.36
C ILE A 77 -9.89 -0.65 1.75
N ALA A 78 -9.77 -1.47 2.79
CA ALA A 78 -8.53 -2.15 3.14
C ALA A 78 -8.42 -3.48 2.40
N ILE A 79 -7.24 -3.78 1.87
CA ILE A 79 -6.93 -4.96 1.07
C ILE A 79 -5.59 -5.52 1.55
N ALA A 80 -5.58 -6.80 1.93
CA ALA A 80 -4.36 -7.51 2.34
C ALA A 80 -4.57 -9.02 2.21
N GLU A 81 -3.50 -9.80 2.35
CA GLU A 81 -3.62 -11.26 2.49
C GLU A 81 -4.38 -11.63 3.78
N LYS A 82 -4.14 -10.90 4.86
CA LYS A 82 -4.75 -11.10 6.19
C LYS A 82 -5.15 -9.76 6.82
N LEU A 83 -6.38 -9.69 7.32
CA LEU A 83 -6.95 -8.53 8.02
C LEU A 83 -7.55 -8.98 9.37
N PRO A 84 -7.62 -8.08 10.37
CA PRO A 84 -8.20 -8.42 11.68
C PRO A 84 -9.69 -8.74 11.57
N ASN A 85 -10.15 -9.73 12.35
CA ASN A 85 -11.56 -10.15 12.44
C ASN A 85 -12.20 -10.48 11.07
N ASN A 86 -11.42 -11.01 10.13
CA ASN A 86 -11.88 -11.31 8.77
C ASN A 86 -11.52 -12.75 8.37
N GLU A 87 -12.55 -13.52 8.04
CA GLU A 87 -12.42 -14.91 7.58
C GLU A 87 -12.73 -15.06 6.08
N THR A 88 -13.18 -13.98 5.41
CA THR A 88 -13.58 -14.03 4.01
C THR A 88 -12.42 -13.67 3.09
N SER A 89 -11.78 -14.70 2.54
CA SER A 89 -10.72 -14.56 1.55
C SER A 89 -11.23 -14.80 0.12
N PHE A 90 -10.68 -14.05 -0.82
CA PHE A 90 -11.03 -14.13 -2.24
C PHE A 90 -9.82 -14.55 -3.05
N GLY A 91 -9.99 -15.62 -3.84
CA GLY A 91 -8.97 -16.08 -4.78
C GLY A 91 -8.75 -15.10 -5.93
N LEU A 92 -7.50 -14.96 -6.35
CA LEU A 92 -7.09 -14.06 -7.42
C LEU A 92 -6.84 -14.83 -8.72
N LYS A 93 -7.34 -14.27 -9.83
CA LYS A 93 -6.98 -14.72 -11.19
C LYS A 93 -6.13 -13.65 -11.88
N ARG A 94 -4.91 -14.00 -12.29
CA ARG A 94 -4.07 -13.08 -13.08
C ARG A 94 -4.60 -12.97 -14.52
N CYS A 95 -4.70 -11.74 -15.02
CA CYS A 95 -5.11 -11.44 -16.39
C CYS A 95 -4.39 -10.18 -16.88
N GLY A 96 -3.38 -10.35 -17.74
CA GLY A 96 -2.51 -9.27 -18.16
C GLY A 96 -1.83 -8.59 -16.96
N SER A 97 -1.87 -7.27 -16.91
CA SER A 97 -1.31 -6.45 -15.81
C SER A 97 -2.23 -6.30 -14.59
N ARG A 98 -3.26 -7.14 -14.47
CA ARG A 98 -4.26 -7.06 -13.40
C ARG A 98 -4.46 -8.40 -12.71
N SER A 99 -4.76 -8.34 -11.42
CA SER A 99 -5.35 -9.46 -10.69
C SER A 99 -6.86 -9.25 -10.58
N ILE A 100 -7.64 -10.30 -10.76
CA ILE A 100 -9.10 -10.25 -10.82
C ILE A 100 -9.69 -11.06 -9.66
N VAL A 101 -10.63 -10.45 -8.94
CA VAL A 101 -11.50 -11.10 -7.96
C VAL A 101 -12.90 -11.23 -8.58
N TYR A 102 -13.34 -12.46 -8.84
CA TYR A 102 -14.70 -12.75 -9.29
C TYR A 102 -15.60 -13.00 -8.08
N ALA A 103 -16.26 -11.95 -7.59
CA ALA A 103 -17.16 -12.04 -6.44
C ALA A 103 -18.35 -11.09 -6.59
N ALA A 104 -19.50 -11.61 -7.03
CA ALA A 104 -20.70 -10.80 -7.26
C ALA A 104 -21.22 -10.14 -5.98
N LYS A 105 -21.24 -10.88 -4.85
CA LYS A 105 -21.66 -10.35 -3.54
C LYS A 105 -20.74 -9.23 -3.05
N LEU A 106 -19.42 -9.38 -3.23
CA LEU A 106 -18.45 -8.34 -2.88
C LEU A 106 -18.69 -7.07 -3.71
N VAL A 107 -18.92 -7.21 -5.02
CA VAL A 107 -19.24 -6.06 -5.88
C VAL A 107 -20.55 -5.39 -5.45
N GLU A 108 -21.57 -6.16 -5.08
CA GLU A 108 -22.83 -5.62 -4.56
C GLU A 108 -22.64 -4.86 -3.25
N GLU A 109 -21.87 -5.41 -2.31
CA GLU A 109 -21.56 -4.78 -1.02
C GLU A 109 -20.79 -3.46 -1.21
N VAL A 110 -19.74 -3.46 -2.04
CA VAL A 110 -19.00 -2.25 -2.40
C VAL A 110 -19.91 -1.21 -3.06
N THR A 111 -20.75 -1.64 -4.00
CA THR A 111 -21.69 -0.75 -4.71
C THR A 111 -22.67 -0.08 -3.73
N GLN A 112 -23.27 -0.87 -2.84
CA GLN A 112 -24.25 -0.37 -1.87
C GLN A 112 -23.61 0.53 -0.83
N ARG A 113 -22.47 0.12 -0.27
CA ARG A 113 -21.82 0.82 0.84
C ARG A 113 -21.30 2.19 0.42
N PHE A 114 -20.72 2.28 -0.78
CA PHE A 114 -20.16 3.52 -1.30
C PHE A 114 -21.09 4.25 -2.29
N GLN A 115 -22.35 3.81 -2.37
CA GLN A 115 -23.40 4.43 -3.21
C GLN A 115 -22.97 4.64 -4.67
N ILE A 116 -22.28 3.65 -5.24
CA ILE A 116 -21.75 3.73 -6.60
C ILE A 116 -22.88 3.52 -7.61
N ASP A 117 -23.09 4.49 -8.50
CA ASP A 117 -24.15 4.40 -9.52
C ASP A 117 -23.62 3.89 -10.88
N PHE A 118 -24.04 2.69 -11.28
CA PHE A 118 -23.70 2.06 -12.56
C PHE A 118 -24.73 2.33 -13.69
N CYS A 119 -25.64 3.29 -13.55
CA CYS A 119 -26.63 3.61 -14.57
C CYS A 119 -26.02 3.96 -15.94
N GLU A 120 -24.98 4.78 -15.97
CA GLU A 120 -24.35 5.26 -17.21
C GLU A 120 -23.01 4.59 -17.55
N ARG A 121 -22.45 3.82 -16.62
CA ARG A 121 -21.13 3.19 -16.79
C ARG A 121 -21.08 1.83 -16.10
N THR A 122 -20.17 0.99 -16.57
CA THR A 122 -20.00 -0.37 -16.05
C THR A 122 -18.81 -0.51 -15.12
N THR A 123 -17.98 0.52 -14.99
CA THR A 123 -16.71 0.48 -14.25
C THR A 123 -16.48 1.78 -13.50
N TYR A 124 -16.06 1.65 -12.24
CA TYR A 124 -15.48 2.72 -11.43
C TYR A 124 -14.06 2.34 -11.05
N THR A 125 -13.14 3.30 -11.04
CA THR A 125 -11.72 3.05 -10.79
C THR A 125 -11.18 4.06 -9.78
N PHE A 126 -10.59 3.54 -8.70
CA PHE A 126 -9.99 4.30 -7.61
C PHE A 126 -8.47 4.27 -7.74
N GLN A 127 -7.82 5.37 -7.36
CA GLN A 127 -6.40 5.61 -7.63
C GLN A 127 -5.61 5.96 -6.37
N ASP A 128 -6.29 6.51 -5.36
CA ASP A 128 -5.64 6.99 -4.14
C ASP A 128 -5.51 5.83 -3.16
N VAL A 129 -4.27 5.55 -2.76
CA VAL A 129 -3.93 4.46 -1.88
C VAL A 129 -2.87 4.85 -0.87
N ILE A 130 -3.02 4.35 0.36
CA ILE A 130 -2.02 4.40 1.42
C ILE A 130 -1.60 2.96 1.74
N PHE A 131 -0.33 2.76 2.05
CA PHE A 131 0.19 1.47 2.51
C PHE A 131 0.50 1.53 4.00
N THR A 132 0.16 0.45 4.70
CA THR A 132 0.46 0.22 6.10
C THR A 132 0.72 -1.27 6.31
N GLU A 133 0.80 -1.73 7.56
CA GLU A 133 1.08 -3.12 7.91
C GLU A 133 0.18 -3.58 9.06
N PHE A 134 -0.19 -4.85 9.05
CA PHE A 134 -0.86 -5.53 10.16
C PHE A 134 -0.27 -6.92 10.34
N ASP A 135 0.26 -7.23 11.53
CA ASP A 135 0.80 -8.56 11.85
C ASP A 135 1.86 -9.06 10.84
N GLY A 136 2.70 -8.15 10.33
CA GLY A 136 3.71 -8.44 9.29
C GLY A 136 3.16 -8.51 7.86
N TYR A 137 1.85 -8.36 7.65
CA TYR A 137 1.23 -8.35 6.33
C TYR A 137 1.07 -6.92 5.81
N PRO A 138 1.55 -6.61 4.59
CA PRO A 138 1.29 -5.32 3.97
C PRO A 138 -0.21 -5.14 3.72
N VAL A 139 -0.71 -3.95 4.03
CA VAL A 139 -2.11 -3.57 3.85
C VAL A 139 -2.19 -2.35 2.95
N ALA A 140 -3.00 -2.43 1.91
CA ALA A 140 -3.35 -1.29 1.09
C ALA A 140 -4.71 -0.73 1.52
N VAL A 141 -4.79 0.58 1.72
CA VAL A 141 -6.01 1.31 2.06
C VAL A 141 -6.35 2.23 0.90
N VAL A 142 -7.37 1.87 0.13
CA VAL A 142 -7.83 2.59 -1.06
C VAL A 142 -8.95 3.55 -0.69
N SER A 143 -8.84 4.81 -1.09
CA SER A 143 -9.89 5.82 -0.93
C SER A 143 -10.90 5.76 -2.08
N VAL A 144 -12.18 5.90 -1.77
CA VAL A 144 -13.32 5.75 -2.71
C VAL A 144 -13.95 7.09 -3.12
N ARG A 145 -13.45 8.21 -2.58
CA ARG A 145 -13.90 9.58 -2.91
C ARG A 145 -13.26 10.12 -4.18
#